data_AF-A0A2S6ULW4-F1
#
_entry.id   AF-A0A2S6ULW4-F1
#
_cell.length_a   1.000
_cell.length_b   1.000
_cell.length_c   1.000
_cell.angle_alpha   90.00
_cell.angle_beta   90.00
_cell.angle_gamma   90.00
#
_symmetry.space_group_name_H-M   'P 1'
#
loop_
_entity.id
_entity.type
_entity.pdbx_description
1 polymer ?
#
loop_
_entity_poly.entity_id
_entity_poly.type
_entity_poly.pdbx_seq_one_letter_code
_entity_poly.pdbx_strand_id
1 'polypeptide(L)'
;MCGRFTLKEEKKVKDQFNVDISPSFNITPGTKILTIDNQNKTRFLNWGYRPIWAKDNFNLINARSETILEKPSFKNARKCLIVADGYYEWKKEIKKIPYYFHMNNSLFFFGGLFNDISGCCIVTKEAEKSLAD
;
A
#
# COMPACT_ATOMS: atom_id res chain seq x y z
N MET A 1 5.79 -9.33 1.84
CA MET A 1 4.40 -8.88 2.08
C MET A 1 4.53 -7.56 2.81
N CYS A 2 4.27 -6.43 2.15
CA CYS A 2 4.51 -5.14 2.78
C CYS A 2 3.49 -4.89 3.89
N GLY A 3 3.97 -4.69 5.13
CA GLY A 3 3.13 -4.50 6.32
C GLY A 3 3.30 -3.14 6.99
N ARG A 4 4.33 -2.37 6.64
CA ARG A 4 4.55 -0.99 7.10
C ARG A 4 5.28 -0.21 6.03
N PHE A 5 4.94 1.06 5.88
CA PHE A 5 5.64 1.94 4.95
C PHE A 5 5.74 3.38 5.44
N THR A 6 6.41 4.23 4.68
CA THR A 6 6.62 5.64 5.01
C THR A 6 6.07 6.55 3.92
N LEU A 7 5.55 7.69 4.37
CA LEU A 7 5.27 8.84 3.53
C LEU A 7 5.54 10.08 4.39
N LYS A 8 6.79 10.51 4.38
CA LYS A 8 7.36 11.61 5.17
C LYS A 8 7.73 12.82 4.32
N GLU A 9 7.89 12.66 3.01
CA GLU A 9 8.31 13.72 2.08
C GLU A 9 7.17 14.70 1.72
N GLU A 10 6.67 15.46 2.69
CA GLU A 10 5.52 16.38 2.54
C GLU A 10 5.66 17.35 1.37
N LYS A 11 6.81 18.03 1.27
CA LYS A 11 7.05 19.00 0.20
C LYS A 11 6.93 18.35 -1.19
N LYS A 12 7.49 17.16 -1.38
CA LYS A 12 7.42 16.45 -2.67
C LYS A 12 5.99 16.05 -3.02
N VAL A 13 5.22 15.62 -2.01
CA VAL A 13 3.81 15.29 -2.19
C VAL A 13 2.99 16.54 -2.55
N LYS A 14 3.25 17.67 -1.89
CA LYS A 14 2.60 18.95 -2.19
C LYS A 14 2.95 19.43 -3.60
N ASP A 15 4.22 19.41 -3.97
CA ASP A 15 4.69 19.87 -5.28
C ASP A 15 4.13 18.99 -6.42
N GLN A 16 4.06 17.66 -6.22
CA GLN A 16 3.63 16.73 -7.26
C GLN A 16 2.10 16.57 -7.37
N PHE A 17 1.39 16.62 -6.23
CA PHE A 17 -0.04 16.28 -6.19
C PHE A 17 -0.93 17.41 -5.66
N ASN A 18 -0.36 18.51 -5.18
CA ASN A 18 -1.07 19.61 -4.51
C ASN A 18 -1.92 19.13 -3.32
N VAL A 19 -1.40 18.15 -2.57
CA VAL A 19 -2.06 17.57 -1.38
C VAL A 19 -1.20 17.78 -0.16
N ASP A 20 -1.81 18.23 0.93
CA ASP A 20 -1.17 18.29 2.24
C ASP A 20 -1.28 16.92 2.93
N ILE A 21 -0.18 16.46 3.53
CA ILE A 21 -0.12 15.20 4.28
C ILE A 21 0.44 15.46 5.67
N SER A 22 0.14 14.57 6.61
CA SER A 22 0.91 14.47 7.85
C SER A 22 2.05 13.46 7.63
N PRO A 23 3.33 13.88 7.69
CA PRO A 23 4.46 12.98 7.57
C PRO A 23 4.36 11.79 8.53
N SER A 24 4.61 10.59 8.02
CA SER A 24 4.68 9.40 8.84
C SER A 24 5.84 8.51 8.43
N PHE A 25 6.70 8.23 9.41
CA PHE A 25 7.78 7.25 9.33
C PHE A 25 7.28 5.82 9.60
N ASN A 26 5.97 5.63 9.79
CA ASN A 26 5.48 4.39 10.34
C ASN A 26 4.00 4.10 10.05
N ILE A 27 3.61 4.17 8.78
CA ILE A 27 2.25 3.89 8.32
C ILE A 27 1.91 2.42 8.54
N THR A 28 0.74 2.15 9.12
CA THR A 28 0.26 0.81 9.48
C THR A 28 -1.09 0.48 8.85
N PRO A 29 -1.43 -0.80 8.70
CA PRO A 29 -2.81 -1.20 8.38
C PRO A 29 -3.84 -0.50 9.25
N GLY A 30 -4.97 -0.13 8.65
CA GLY A 30 -6.06 0.59 9.31
C GLY A 30 -5.90 2.12 9.35
N THR A 31 -4.78 2.68 8.87
CA THR A 31 -4.64 4.14 8.71
C THR A 31 -5.15 4.58 7.35
N LYS A 32 -5.58 5.85 7.23
CA LYS A 32 -5.84 6.45 5.92
C LYS A 32 -4.54 6.78 5.20
N ILE A 33 -4.41 6.34 3.96
CA ILE A 33 -3.20 6.49 3.12
C ILE A 33 -3.52 7.19 1.81
N LEU A 34 -2.53 7.91 1.28
CA LEU A 34 -2.67 8.65 0.02
C LEU A 34 -2.66 7.68 -1.17
N THR A 35 -3.70 7.77 -1.98
CA THR A 35 -3.91 6.98 -3.18
C THR A 35 -4.23 7.86 -4.38
N ILE A 36 -3.95 7.37 -5.58
CA ILE A 36 -4.26 8.02 -6.86
C ILE A 36 -5.08 7.03 -7.70
N ASP A 37 -6.30 7.39 -8.06
CA ASP A 37 -7.14 6.55 -8.92
C ASP A 37 -6.80 6.72 -10.42
N ASN A 38 -7.41 5.91 -11.28
CA ASN A 38 -7.18 5.95 -12.74
C ASN A 38 -7.57 7.28 -13.41
N GLN A 39 -8.26 8.18 -12.71
CA GLN A 39 -8.60 9.52 -13.19
C GLN A 39 -7.63 10.58 -12.67
N ASN A 40 -6.47 10.16 -12.14
CA ASN A 40 -5.48 10.99 -11.45
C ASN A 40 -6.03 11.74 -10.23
N LYS A 41 -7.15 11.28 -9.65
CA LYS A 41 -7.71 11.90 -8.45
C LYS A 41 -7.04 11.32 -7.21
N THR A 42 -6.52 12.21 -6.37
CA THR A 42 -5.95 11.87 -5.07
C THR A 42 -7.05 11.61 -4.05
N ARG A 43 -6.91 10.54 -3.25
CA ARG A 43 -7.84 10.19 -2.17
C ARG A 43 -7.09 9.63 -0.97
N PHE A 44 -7.59 9.92 0.23
CA PHE A 44 -7.18 9.23 1.44
C PHE A 44 -8.12 8.04 1.69
N LEU A 45 -7.61 6.83 1.49
CA LEU A 45 -8.37 5.59 1.68
C LEU A 45 -7.82 4.82 2.88
N ASN A 46 -8.69 4.13 3.61
CA ASN A 46 -8.25 3.24 4.68
C ASN A 46 -7.39 2.11 4.09
N TRP A 47 -6.22 1.84 4.67
CA TRP A 47 -5.40 0.69 4.31
C TRP A 47 -5.99 -0.58 4.95
N GLY A 48 -6.99 -1.11 4.25
CA GLY A 48 -7.76 -2.26 4.63
C GLY A 48 -8.87 -2.47 3.62
N TYR A 49 -8.79 -3.55 2.86
CA TYR A 49 -9.74 -3.88 1.81
C TYR A 49 -10.70 -4.98 2.26
N ARG A 50 -11.98 -4.77 2.02
CA ARG A 50 -13.04 -5.75 2.22
C ARG A 50 -13.89 -5.85 0.96
N PRO A 51 -14.12 -7.06 0.41
CA PRO A 51 -15.09 -7.20 -0.67
C PRO A 51 -16.51 -6.89 -0.17
N ILE A 52 -17.35 -6.40 -1.09
CA ILE A 52 -18.70 -5.89 -0.76
C ILE A 52 -19.55 -6.92 0.00
N TRP A 53 -19.44 -8.20 -0.38
CA TRP A 53 -20.19 -9.31 0.21
C TRP A 53 -19.67 -9.80 1.56
N ALA A 54 -18.44 -9.43 1.95
CA ALA A 54 -17.83 -9.92 3.17
C ALA A 54 -18.28 -9.14 4.41
N LYS A 55 -18.28 -9.81 5.56
CA LYS A 55 -18.53 -9.21 6.89
C LYS A 55 -17.35 -8.34 7.33
N ASP A 56 -17.60 -7.43 8.27
CA ASP A 56 -16.62 -6.38 8.68
C ASP A 56 -15.32 -6.91 9.31
N ASN A 57 -15.25 -8.19 9.66
CA ASN A 57 -14.01 -8.83 10.13
C ASN A 57 -13.00 -9.12 9.00
N PHE A 58 -13.38 -8.97 7.73
CA PHE A 58 -12.45 -9.09 6.60
C PHE A 58 -11.62 -7.81 6.45
N ASN A 59 -10.32 -7.94 6.65
CA ASN A 59 -9.37 -6.85 6.43
C ASN A 59 -8.15 -7.34 5.63
N LEU A 60 -8.22 -7.19 4.31
CA LEU A 60 -7.13 -7.55 3.40
C LEU A 60 -6.23 -6.34 3.20
N ILE A 61 -4.98 -6.42 3.68
CA ILE A 61 -4.00 -5.34 3.54
C ILE A 61 -3.14 -5.51 2.27
N ASN A 62 -3.06 -6.74 1.75
CA ASN A 62 -2.29 -7.11 0.56
C ASN A 62 -3.12 -8.00 -0.38
N ALA A 63 -2.83 -7.93 -1.68
CA ALA A 63 -3.34 -8.81 -2.73
C ALA A 63 -2.16 -9.37 -3.53
N ARG A 64 -2.12 -10.69 -3.76
CA ARG A 64 -1.07 -11.35 -4.53
C ARG A 64 -1.36 -11.20 -6.02
N SER A 65 -0.46 -10.57 -6.79
CA SER A 65 -0.66 -10.35 -8.22
C SER A 65 -0.90 -11.65 -8.98
N GLU A 66 -0.31 -12.75 -8.51
CA GLU A 66 -0.37 -14.08 -9.11
C GLU A 66 -1.80 -14.66 -9.12
N THR A 67 -2.64 -14.29 -8.15
CA THR A 67 -3.99 -14.88 -7.97
C THR A 67 -5.10 -13.83 -7.93
N ILE A 68 -4.76 -12.56 -8.23
CA ILE A 68 -5.68 -11.44 -8.03
C ILE A 68 -6.91 -11.51 -8.95
N LEU A 69 -6.76 -12.09 -10.14
CA LEU A 69 -7.82 -12.23 -11.13
C LEU A 69 -8.76 -13.40 -10.83
N GLU A 70 -8.29 -14.39 -10.08
CA GLU A 70 -9.04 -15.62 -9.76
C GLU A 70 -9.87 -15.46 -8.48
N LYS A 71 -9.38 -14.66 -7.53
CA LYS A 71 -10.01 -14.52 -6.21
C LYS A 71 -11.29 -13.67 -6.29
N PRO A 72 -12.46 -14.20 -5.87
CA PRO A 72 -13.73 -13.45 -5.88
C PRO A 72 -13.70 -12.15 -5.09
N SER A 73 -12.82 -12.05 -4.08
CA SER A 73 -12.63 -10.85 -3.27
C SER A 73 -12.28 -9.61 -4.09
N PHE A 74 -11.61 -9.77 -5.24
CA PHE A 74 -11.12 -8.63 -6.01
C PHE A 74 -11.91 -8.37 -7.31
N LYS A 75 -12.95 -9.16 -7.60
CA LYS A 75 -13.71 -9.12 -8.86
C LYS A 75 -14.21 -7.71 -9.24
N ASN A 76 -14.66 -6.94 -8.25
CA ASN A 76 -15.18 -5.58 -8.44
C ASN A 76 -14.23 -4.49 -7.90
N ALA A 77 -12.97 -4.84 -7.61
CA ALA A 77 -12.00 -3.89 -7.13
C ALA A 77 -11.53 -2.97 -8.28
N ARG A 78 -11.31 -1.69 -7.97
CA ARG A 78 -10.71 -0.73 -8.89
C ARG A 78 -9.23 -0.60 -8.60
N LYS A 79 -8.45 -0.19 -9.60
CA LYS A 79 -6.99 0.00 -9.48
C LYS A 79 -6.70 1.39 -8.94
N CYS A 80 -5.69 1.48 -8.08
CA CYS A 80 -5.11 2.75 -7.66
C CYS A 80 -3.59 2.61 -7.52
N LEU A 81 -2.89 3.73 -7.46
CA LEU A 81 -1.52 3.81 -6.97
C LEU A 81 -1.56 4.20 -5.49
N ILE A 82 -0.64 3.66 -4.70
CA ILE A 82 -0.45 4.05 -3.29
C ILE A 82 0.91 4.74 -3.20
N VAL A 83 0.92 5.97 -2.71
CA VAL A 83 2.12 6.82 -2.65
C VAL A 83 2.95 6.46 -1.42
N ALA A 84 4.25 6.26 -1.60
CA ALA A 84 5.20 5.98 -0.52
C ALA A 84 6.59 6.55 -0.84
N ASP A 85 7.45 6.66 0.16
CA ASP A 85 8.87 7.03 0.01
C ASP A 85 9.84 6.05 0.68
N GLY A 86 9.30 4.97 1.26
CA GLY A 86 10.04 3.86 1.80
C GLY A 86 9.11 2.80 2.39
N TYR A 87 9.62 1.61 2.64
CA TYR A 87 8.87 0.54 3.31
C TYR A 87 9.74 -0.36 4.18
N TYR A 88 9.09 -1.08 5.08
CA TYR A 88 9.76 -1.99 5.99
C TYR A 88 9.38 -3.44 5.69
N GLU A 89 10.37 -4.31 5.74
CA GLU A 89 10.21 -5.77 5.76
C GLU A 89 11.06 -6.36 6.88
N TRP A 90 10.67 -7.52 7.38
CA TRP A 90 11.38 -8.21 8.45
C TRP A 90 12.01 -9.48 7.91
N LYS A 91 13.33 -9.52 7.92
CA LYS A 91 14.08 -10.76 7.62
C LYS A 91 13.78 -11.77 8.72
N LYS A 92 13.41 -12.98 8.32
CA LYS A 92 13.03 -14.07 9.22
C LYS A 92 14.28 -14.85 9.64
N GLU A 93 14.84 -14.48 10.78
CA GLU A 93 15.86 -15.26 11.49
C GLU A 93 15.33 -15.67 12.87
N ILE A 94 16.21 -16.18 13.77
CA ILE A 94 15.84 -16.52 15.17
C ILE A 94 15.16 -15.30 15.85
N LYS A 95 15.63 -14.09 15.52
CA LYS A 95 14.94 -12.83 15.81
C LYS A 95 14.61 -12.13 14.49
N LYS A 96 13.45 -11.47 14.42
CA LYS A 96 13.06 -10.70 13.24
C LYS A 96 13.90 -9.42 13.16
N ILE A 97 14.66 -9.26 12.09
CA ILE A 97 15.46 -8.05 11.83
C ILE A 97 14.71 -7.13 10.86
N PRO A 98 14.38 -5.88 11.24
CA PRO A 98 13.73 -4.94 10.33
C PRO A 98 14.73 -4.36 9.33
N TYR A 99 14.34 -4.33 8.06
CA TYR A 99 15.03 -3.64 6.99
C TYR A 99 14.14 -2.52 6.44
N TYR A 100 14.76 -1.39 6.10
CA TYR A 100 14.09 -0.25 5.50
C TYR A 100 14.57 -0.09 4.05
N PHE A 101 13.63 -0.16 3.12
CA PHE A 101 13.87 -0.06 1.68
C PHE A 101 13.35 1.29 1.19
N HIS A 102 14.14 2.02 0.42
CA HIS A 102 13.77 3.33 -0.11
C HIS A 102 14.56 3.67 -1.38
N MET A 103 14.13 4.71 -2.11
CA MET A 103 14.78 5.19 -3.33
C MET A 103 15.39 6.58 -3.12
N ASN A 104 16.37 6.70 -2.22
CA ASN A 104 16.99 7.99 -1.86
C ASN A 104 15.96 9.11 -1.56
N ASN A 105 14.95 8.77 -0.77
CA ASN A 105 13.82 9.64 -0.42
C ASN A 105 12.98 10.12 -1.62
N SER A 106 13.09 9.50 -2.80
CA SER A 106 12.18 9.73 -3.91
C SER A 106 10.83 9.08 -3.63
N LEU A 107 9.76 9.72 -4.11
CA LEU A 107 8.44 9.10 -4.11
C LEU A 107 8.43 7.93 -5.09
N PHE A 108 7.78 6.84 -4.70
CA PHE A 108 7.44 5.73 -5.57
C PHE A 108 6.01 5.28 -5.29
N PHE A 109 5.52 4.34 -6.10
CA PHE A 109 4.14 3.88 -6.05
C PHE A 109 4.07 2.37 -5.90
N PHE A 110 3.29 1.92 -4.93
CA PHE A 110 2.78 0.56 -4.98
C PHE A 110 1.59 0.49 -5.93
N GLY A 111 1.47 -0.62 -6.64
CA GLY A 111 0.20 -1.00 -7.24
C GLY A 111 -0.81 -1.30 -6.13
N GLY A 112 -2.04 -0.84 -6.27
CA GLY A 112 -3.09 -1.03 -5.28
C GLY A 112 -4.44 -1.37 -5.90
N LEU A 113 -5.30 -1.95 -5.06
CA LEU A 113 -6.72 -2.14 -5.36
C LEU A 113 -7.56 -1.43 -4.31
N PHE A 114 -8.72 -0.92 -4.69
CA PHE A 114 -9.64 -0.26 -3.77
C PHE A 114 -11.11 -0.41 -4.16
N ASN A 115 -11.98 -0.10 -3.21
CA ASN A 115 -13.40 0.16 -3.44
C ASN A 115 -13.84 1.38 -2.59
N ASP A 116 -15.01 1.95 -2.88
CA ASP A 116 -15.52 3.13 -2.15
C ASP A 116 -16.09 2.79 -0.76
N ILE A 117 -16.24 1.50 -0.43
CA ILE A 117 -16.96 1.05 0.77
C ILE A 117 -16.02 0.84 1.96
N SER A 118 -14.87 0.21 1.74
CA SER A 118 -13.95 -0.19 2.81
C SER A 118 -12.62 0.55 2.77
N GLY A 119 -11.98 0.64 1.60
CA GLY A 119 -10.59 1.09 1.50
C GLY A 119 -9.80 0.37 0.42
N CYS A 120 -8.48 0.29 0.62
CA CYS A 120 -7.52 -0.22 -0.34
C CYS A 120 -6.57 -1.27 0.23
N CYS A 121 -5.93 -2.03 -0.65
CA CYS A 121 -4.84 -2.96 -0.33
C CYS A 121 -3.69 -2.82 -1.34
N ILE A 122 -2.48 -3.20 -0.91
CA ILE A 122 -1.28 -3.18 -1.74
C ILE A 122 -1.21 -4.46 -2.57
N VAL A 123 -0.92 -4.34 -3.86
CA VAL A 123 -0.59 -5.48 -4.70
C VAL A 123 0.85 -5.88 -4.46
N THR A 124 1.06 -7.16 -4.20
CA THR A 124 2.36 -7.75 -3.89
C THR A 124 2.68 -8.84 -4.90
N LYS A 125 3.97 -9.00 -5.19
CA LYS A 125 4.52 -10.11 -5.99
C LYS A 125 5.62 -10.84 -5.23
N GLU A 126 6.14 -11.90 -5.79
CA GLU A 126 7.41 -12.50 -5.33
C GLU A 126 8.56 -11.47 -5.34
N ALA A 127 9.41 -11.54 -4.31
CA ALA A 127 10.58 -10.67 -4.21
C ALA A 127 11.61 -11.04 -5.29
N GLU A 128 12.28 -10.04 -5.85
CA GLU A 128 13.46 -10.30 -6.67
C GLU A 128 14.56 -10.93 -5.82
N LYS A 129 15.40 -11.77 -6.42
CA LYS A 129 16.48 -12.49 -5.70
C LYS A 129 17.37 -11.55 -4.88
N SER A 130 17.68 -10.36 -5.41
CA SER A 130 18.50 -9.35 -4.73
C SER A 130 17.88 -8.77 -3.44
N LEU A 131 16.59 -9.01 -3.19
CA LEU A 131 15.86 -8.57 -2.01
C LEU A 131 15.37 -9.74 -1.15
N ALA A 132 15.57 -10.97 -1.61
CA ALA A 132 15.05 -12.17 -0.95
C ALA A 132 16.00 -12.71 0.14
N ASP A 133 17.29 -12.39 0.03
CA ASP A 133 18.38 -12.80 0.93
C ASP A 133 18.71 -11.74 1.98
#